data_AF-A0A392PXY8-F1
#
_entry.id   AF-A0A392PXY8-F1
#
_cell.length_a   1.000
_cell.length_b   1.000
_cell.length_c   1.000
_cell.angle_alpha   90.00
_cell.angle_beta   90.00
_cell.angle_gamma   90.00
#
_symmetry.space_group_name_H-M   'P 1'
#
loop_
_entity.id
_entity.type
_entity.pdbx_description
1 polymer ?
#
loop_
_entity_poly.entity_id
_entity_poly.type
_entity_poly.pdbx_seq_one_letter_code
_entity_poly.pdbx_strand_id
1 'polypeptide(L)'
;ALSKTLTEDELIYLKEQFALLEPNKNGTISLENIQAAFTVNATDAMKESRIADFLASLNALQYRRMGFDEFCAATLSVHQLEALDHWEKRARCAFDMFEKDGNKAIVIDELASVCLI
;
A
#
# COMPACT_ATOMS: atom_id res chain seq x y z
N ALA A 1 -0.84 7.39 -8.64
CA ALA A 1 -1.17 7.09 -10.06
C ALA A 1 -1.28 5.59 -10.32
N LEU A 2 -0.28 4.78 -9.97
CA LEU A 2 -0.32 3.32 -10.16
C LEU A 2 -1.53 2.63 -9.50
N SER A 3 -1.93 3.00 -8.28
CA SER A 3 -3.15 2.46 -7.67
C SER A 3 -4.43 2.71 -8.48
N LYS A 4 -4.48 3.77 -9.29
CA LYS A 4 -5.62 4.05 -10.17
C LYS A 4 -5.66 3.14 -11.41
N THR A 5 -4.64 2.32 -11.64
CA THR A 5 -4.55 1.37 -12.75
C THR A 5 -4.96 -0.05 -12.37
N LEU A 6 -5.42 -0.25 -11.12
CA LEU A 6 -5.93 -1.53 -10.65
C LEU A 6 -7.12 -2.01 -11.47
N THR A 7 -7.12 -3.30 -11.79
CA THR A 7 -8.30 -3.96 -12.37
C THR A 7 -9.41 -4.05 -11.33
N GLU A 8 -10.62 -4.35 -11.78
CA GLU A 8 -11.76 -4.53 -10.88
C GLU A 8 -11.53 -5.66 -9.87
N ASP A 9 -10.97 -6.80 -10.32
CA ASP A 9 -10.64 -7.93 -9.46
C ASP A 9 -9.58 -7.57 -8.41
N GLU A 10 -8.54 -6.81 -8.79
CA GLU A 10 -7.52 -6.34 -7.85
C GLU A 10 -8.10 -5.36 -6.82
N LEU A 11 -9.04 -4.50 -7.22
CA LEU A 11 -9.74 -3.59 -6.31
C LEU A 11 -10.65 -4.35 -5.35
N ILE A 12 -11.35 -5.40 -5.81
CA ILE A 12 -12.18 -6.26 -4.96
C ILE A 12 -11.29 -6.94 -3.92
N TYR A 13 -10.20 -7.56 -4.35
CA TYR A 13 -9.24 -8.19 -3.45
C TYR A 13 -8.70 -7.21 -2.40
N LEU A 14 -8.28 -6.01 -2.81
CA LEU A 14 -7.77 -5.00 -1.86
C LEU A 14 -8.86 -4.48 -0.92
N LYS A 15 -10.13 -4.40 -1.35
CA LYS A 15 -11.25 -4.07 -0.45
C LYS A 15 -11.44 -5.13 0.62
N GLU A 16 -11.34 -6.40 0.27
CA GLU A 16 -11.40 -7.49 1.24
C GLU A 16 -10.23 -7.42 2.23
N GLN A 17 -9.00 -7.19 1.73
CA GLN A 17 -7.82 -7.02 2.60
C GLN A 17 -7.97 -5.80 3.52
N PHE A 18 -8.49 -4.68 3.02
CA PHE A 18 -8.75 -3.50 3.83
C PHE A 18 -9.80 -3.76 4.91
N ALA A 19 -10.83 -4.56 4.61
CA ALA A 19 -11.85 -4.94 5.58
C ALA A 19 -11.31 -5.83 6.71
N LEU A 20 -10.30 -6.68 6.44
CA LEU A 20 -9.64 -7.50 7.47
C LEU A 20 -8.90 -6.66 8.52
N LEU A 21 -8.57 -5.40 8.21
CA LEU A 21 -7.98 -4.46 9.15
C LEU A 21 -9.03 -3.75 10.02
N GLU A 22 -10.32 -4.06 9.85
CA GLU A 22 -11.44 -3.48 10.60
C GLU A 22 -11.40 -1.94 10.65
N PRO A 23 -11.60 -1.25 9.50
CA PRO A 23 -11.55 0.21 9.44
C PRO A 23 -12.51 0.87 10.44
N ASN A 24 -12.07 1.99 11.01
CA ASN A 24 -12.89 2.76 11.95
C ASN A 24 -14.17 3.28 11.28
N LYS A 25 -15.14 3.73 12.09
CA LYS A 25 -16.44 4.27 11.60
C LYS A 25 -16.33 5.39 10.56
N ASN A 26 -15.19 6.09 10.51
CA ASN A 26 -14.90 7.13 9.52
C ASN A 26 -14.29 6.59 8.21
N GLY A 27 -14.22 5.27 8.02
CA GLY A 27 -13.70 4.62 6.82
C GLY A 27 -12.17 4.60 6.71
N THR A 28 -11.44 4.80 7.82
CA THR A 28 -9.97 4.83 7.83
C THR A 28 -9.38 3.82 8.79
N ILE A 29 -8.21 3.29 8.45
CA ILE A 29 -7.39 2.45 9.33
C ILE A 29 -6.31 3.30 10.03
N SER A 30 -5.96 2.93 11.25
CA SER A 30 -4.83 3.50 12.01
C SER A 30 -3.80 2.43 12.35
N LEU A 31 -2.71 2.82 13.02
CA LEU A 31 -1.70 1.88 13.47
C LEU A 31 -2.29 0.83 14.43
N GLU A 32 -3.25 1.23 15.28
CA GLU A 32 -3.92 0.31 16.19
C GLU A 32 -4.70 -0.78 15.45
N ASN A 33 -5.38 -0.43 14.35
CA ASN A 33 -6.07 -1.39 13.49
C ASN A 33 -5.11 -2.43 12.92
N ILE A 34 -3.95 -1.96 12.42
CA ILE A 34 -2.90 -2.81 11.86
C ILE A 34 -2.34 -3.74 12.95
N GLN A 35 -1.99 -3.20 14.12
CA GLN A 35 -1.50 -3.99 15.25
C GLN A 35 -2.52 -5.04 15.71
N ALA A 36 -3.80 -4.69 15.80
CA ALA A 36 -4.87 -5.61 16.15
C ALA A 36 -4.96 -6.76 15.13
N ALA A 37 -5.01 -6.45 13.83
CA ALA A 37 -5.02 -7.47 12.79
C ALA A 37 -3.77 -8.38 12.83
N PHE A 38 -2.60 -7.82 13.11
CA PHE A 38 -1.37 -8.61 13.27
C PHE A 38 -1.44 -9.53 14.48
N THR A 39 -1.93 -9.08 15.62
CA THR A 39 -2.02 -9.94 16.82
C THR A 39 -2.95 -11.13 16.63
N VAL A 40 -4.05 -10.97 15.89
CA VAL A 40 -4.98 -12.06 15.56
C VAL A 40 -4.39 -13.02 14.53
N ASN A 41 -3.67 -12.51 13.53
CA ASN A 41 -3.18 -13.31 12.40
C ASN A 41 -1.70 -13.71 12.51
N ALA A 42 -1.00 -13.35 13.61
CA ALA A 42 0.41 -13.62 13.78
C ALA A 42 0.69 -15.12 13.88
N THR A 43 1.49 -15.63 12.96
CA THR A 43 2.07 -16.97 13.05
C THR A 43 3.17 -17.02 14.12
N ASP A 44 3.50 -18.22 14.60
CA ASP A 44 4.54 -18.37 15.63
C ASP A 44 5.92 -17.91 15.12
N ALA A 45 6.22 -18.14 13.84
CA ALA A 45 7.41 -17.60 13.19
C ALA A 45 7.44 -16.06 13.17
N MET A 46 6.27 -15.41 13.02
CA MET A 46 6.20 -13.95 13.08
C MET A 46 6.46 -13.41 14.48
N LYS A 47 6.02 -14.13 15.54
CA LYS A 47 6.29 -13.75 16.93
C LYS A 47 7.76 -13.90 17.31
N GLU A 48 8.44 -14.87 16.72
CA GLU A 48 9.88 -15.08 16.87
C GLU A 48 10.70 -14.12 16.00
N SER A 49 10.17 -13.70 14.86
CA SER A 49 10.70 -12.57 14.09
C SER A 49 10.48 -11.29 14.90
N ARG A 50 11.36 -10.31 14.75
CA ARG A 50 11.34 -9.03 15.50
C ARG A 50 10.16 -8.11 15.09
N ILE A 51 8.99 -8.67 14.84
CA ILE A 51 7.79 -7.97 14.37
C ILE A 51 7.29 -6.97 15.41
N ALA A 52 7.49 -7.24 16.71
CA ALA A 52 7.18 -6.28 17.77
C ALA A 52 8.08 -5.04 17.68
N ASP A 53 9.38 -5.21 17.41
CA ASP A 53 10.30 -4.09 17.20
C ASP A 53 9.93 -3.29 15.93
N PHE A 54 9.53 -4.01 14.86
CA PHE A 54 9.04 -3.39 13.64
C PHE A 54 7.78 -2.55 13.90
N LEU A 55 6.77 -3.10 14.57
CA LEU A 55 5.55 -2.37 14.93
C LEU A 55 5.85 -1.17 15.84
N ALA A 56 6.81 -1.31 16.76
CA ALA A 56 7.25 -0.20 17.61
C ALA A 56 7.93 0.93 16.80
N SER A 57 8.66 0.60 15.74
CA SER A 57 9.26 1.59 14.84
C SER A 57 8.20 2.42 14.09
N LEU A 58 7.00 1.88 13.92
CA LEU A 58 5.88 2.57 13.29
C LEU A 58 5.13 3.53 14.23
N ASN A 59 5.50 3.63 15.51
CA ASN A 59 4.84 4.52 16.48
C ASN A 59 4.82 6.00 16.04
N ALA A 60 5.79 6.45 15.23
CA ALA A 60 5.77 7.78 14.64
C ALA A 60 4.51 8.05 13.77
N LEU A 61 3.82 7.00 13.33
CA LEU A 61 2.61 7.03 12.52
C LEU A 61 1.32 6.89 13.35
N GLN A 62 1.38 6.86 14.68
CA GLN A 62 0.22 6.59 15.56
C GLN A 62 -0.99 7.49 15.28
N TYR A 63 -0.77 8.75 14.87
CA TYR A 63 -1.86 9.69 14.56
C TYR A 63 -2.24 9.73 13.08
N ARG A 64 -1.50 9.03 12.22
CA ARG A 64 -1.80 8.95 10.80
C ARG A 64 -2.98 8.01 10.61
N ARG A 65 -3.94 8.44 9.80
CA ARG A 65 -5.05 7.61 9.35
C ARG A 65 -4.98 7.47 7.85
N MET A 66 -5.35 6.28 7.38
CA MET A 66 -5.24 5.89 5.98
C MET A 66 -6.61 5.49 5.45
N GLY A 67 -7.08 6.19 4.42
CA GLY A 67 -8.28 5.81 3.67
C GLY A 67 -8.00 4.66 2.70
N PHE A 68 -9.03 4.15 2.05
CA PHE A 68 -8.90 3.02 1.11
C PHE A 68 -7.94 3.31 -0.06
N ASP A 69 -7.99 4.51 -0.63
CA ASP A 69 -7.12 4.89 -1.76
C ASP A 69 -5.64 4.97 -1.35
N GLU A 70 -5.38 5.48 -0.14
CA GLU A 70 -4.04 5.55 0.44
C GLU A 70 -3.53 4.15 0.79
N PHE A 71 -4.41 3.27 1.27
CA PHE A 71 -4.11 1.86 1.51
C PHE A 71 -3.74 1.12 0.23
N CYS A 72 -4.50 1.34 -0.85
CA CYS A 72 -4.18 0.78 -2.15
C CYS A 72 -2.80 1.26 -2.61
N ALA A 73 -2.49 2.55 -2.46
CA ALA A 73 -1.18 3.08 -2.82
C ALA A 73 -0.04 2.48 -1.96
N ALA A 74 -0.25 2.33 -0.66
CA ALA A 74 0.76 1.80 0.27
C ALA A 74 1.00 0.29 0.13
N THR A 75 -0.02 -0.47 -0.28
CA THR A 75 0.06 -1.94 -0.42
C THR A 75 0.66 -2.36 -1.75
N LEU A 76 0.70 -1.48 -2.75
CA LEU A 76 1.24 -1.81 -4.06
C LEU A 76 2.77 -1.84 -4.03
N SER A 77 3.32 -3.00 -4.39
CA SER A 77 4.75 -3.17 -4.67
C SER A 77 5.00 -3.06 -6.16
N VAL A 78 5.82 -2.09 -6.58
CA VAL A 78 6.26 -1.95 -7.98
C VAL A 78 6.94 -3.22 -8.46
N HIS A 79 7.82 -3.79 -7.64
CA HIS A 79 8.52 -5.05 -7.96
C HIS A 79 7.55 -6.20 -8.24
N GLN A 80 6.47 -6.34 -7.46
CA GLN A 80 5.47 -7.38 -7.71
C GLN A 80 4.68 -7.12 -8.99
N LEU A 81 4.40 -5.85 -9.31
CA LEU A 81 3.70 -5.48 -10.54
C LEU A 81 4.57 -5.64 -11.79
N GLU A 82 5.87 -5.36 -11.69
CA GLU A 82 6.86 -5.54 -12.76
C GLU A 82 7.02 -6.99 -13.19
N ALA A 83 6.84 -7.92 -12.25
CA ALA A 83 6.87 -9.36 -12.53
C ALA A 83 5.65 -9.86 -13.34
N LEU A 84 4.63 -9.02 -13.55
CA LEU A 84 3.44 -9.36 -14.35
C LEU A 84 3.61 -8.95 -15.82
N ASP A 85 3.12 -9.79 -16.75
CA ASP A 85 3.21 -9.61 -18.21
C ASP A 85 2.59 -8.29 -18.76
N HIS A 86 1.94 -7.48 -17.92
CA HIS A 86 1.24 -6.26 -18.32
C HIS A 86 1.78 -4.97 -17.67
N TRP A 87 2.96 -5.03 -17.04
CA TRP A 87 3.60 -3.86 -16.40
C TRP A 87 3.71 -2.66 -17.34
N GLU A 88 4.20 -2.84 -18.57
CA GLU A 88 4.47 -1.72 -19.48
C GLU A 88 3.19 -0.92 -19.79
N LYS A 89 2.09 -1.62 -20.09
CA LYS A 89 0.79 -1.01 -20.35
C LYS A 89 0.28 -0.26 -19.12
N ARG A 90 0.47 -0.84 -17.94
CA ARG A 90 0.04 -0.30 -16.66
C ARG A 90 0.82 0.95 -16.27
N ALA A 91 2.14 0.91 -16.40
CA ALA A 91 3.03 2.05 -16.17
C ALA A 91 2.69 3.21 -17.12
N ARG A 92 2.44 2.92 -18.39
CA ARG A 92 2.01 3.93 -19.37
C ARG A 92 0.69 4.59 -19.01
N CYS A 93 -0.32 3.80 -18.64
CA CYS A 93 -1.61 4.34 -18.20
C CYS A 93 -1.47 5.23 -16.95
N ALA A 94 -0.65 4.81 -15.98
CA ALA A 94 -0.36 5.60 -14.79
C ALA A 94 0.36 6.92 -15.13
N PHE A 95 1.27 6.91 -16.10
CA PHE A 95 1.95 8.09 -16.59
C PHE A 95 0.97 9.06 -17.27
N ASP A 96 0.11 8.57 -18.18
CA ASP A 96 -0.90 9.39 -18.84
C ASP A 96 -1.87 10.05 -17.84
N MET A 97 -2.24 9.31 -16.78
CA MET A 97 -3.05 9.85 -15.68
C MET A 97 -2.31 10.95 -14.91
N PHE A 98 -1.01 10.74 -14.65
CA PHE A 98 -0.18 11.71 -13.94
C PHE A 98 0.00 13.01 -14.74
N GLU A 99 0.25 12.91 -16.06
CA GLU A 99 0.37 14.07 -16.93
C GLU A 99 -0.93 14.87 -17.02
N LYS A 100 -2.08 14.18 -17.08
CA LYS A 100 -3.41 14.83 -17.11
C LYS A 100 -3.77 15.53 -15.81
N ASP A 101 -3.33 15.00 -14.66
CA ASP A 101 -3.56 15.58 -13.34
C ASP A 101 -2.65 16.83 -13.08
N GLY A 102 -1.83 17.26 -14.05
CA GLY A 102 -1.19 18.58 -14.05
C GLY A 102 0.13 18.70 -13.29
N ASN A 103 0.73 17.60 -12.83
CA ASN A 103 2.07 17.63 -12.25
C ASN A 103 3.13 17.48 -13.34
N LYS A 104 3.93 18.54 -13.53
CA LYS A 104 5.05 18.59 -14.47
C LYS A 104 6.20 17.71 -13.97
N ALA A 105 6.61 16.77 -14.82
CA ALA A 105 7.83 15.95 -14.77
C ALA A 105 8.00 15.02 -13.55
N ILE A 106 7.74 13.72 -13.75
CA ILE A 106 8.37 12.68 -12.93
C ILE A 106 9.83 12.60 -13.38
N VAL A 107 10.76 13.09 -12.56
CA VAL A 107 12.17 12.74 -12.73
C VAL A 107 12.31 11.27 -12.32
N ILE A 108 12.84 10.45 -13.22
CA ILE A 108 13.03 9.00 -13.06
C ILE A 108 13.76 8.64 -11.73
N ASP A 109 14.50 9.58 -11.13
CA ASP A 109 15.16 9.42 -9.83
C ASP A 109 14.19 9.22 -8.65
N GLU A 110 12.97 9.79 -8.67
CA GLU A 110 12.03 9.59 -7.55
C GLU A 110 11.45 8.17 -7.53
N LEU A 111 11.30 7.54 -8.71
CA LEU A 111 10.81 6.16 -8.84
C LEU A 111 11.84 5.15 -8.30
N ALA A 112 13.14 5.46 -8.38
CA ALA A 112 14.22 4.62 -7.86
C ALA A 112 14.36 4.68 -6.32
N SER A 113 13.87 5.73 -5.67
CA SER A 113 13.99 5.88 -4.21
C SER A 113 13.12 4.91 -3.39
N VAL A 114 12.13 4.26 -4.01
CA VAL A 114 11.25 3.27 -3.37
C VAL A 114 11.85 1.85 -3.42
N CYS A 115 12.95 1.64 -4.15
CA CYS A 115 13.66 0.35 -4.24
C CYS A 115 14.85 0.20 -3.28
N LEU A 116 15.05 1.12 -2.31
CA LEU A 116 16.16 1.05 -1.35
C LEU A 116 15.76 0.87 0.13
N ILE A 117 14.60 0.28 0.40
CA ILE A 117 14.29 -0.27 1.74
C ILE A 117 13.80 -1.71 1.58
#